data_AF-A0A2T5IED6-F1
#
_entry.id   AF-A0A2T5IED6-F1
#
_cell.length_a   1.000
_cell.length_b   1.000
_cell.length_c   1.000
_cell.angle_alpha   90.00
_cell.angle_beta   90.00
_cell.angle_gamma   90.00
#
_symmetry.space_group_name_H-M   'P 1'
#
loop_
_entity.id
_entity.type
_entity.pdbx_description
1 polymer ?
#
loop_
_entity_poly.entity_id
_entity_poly.type
_entity_poly.pdbx_seq_one_letter_code
_entity_poly.pdbx_strand_id
1 'polypeptide(L)'
;MAKKKGDNANGILLLKKWWFWLIFVVAVGMMGVFGGKAETAETNTSDNAAETAIANFKEMAAAASEEQAEEAERSEDAVQAAEEKADAEAQAKNQAEAETKLKDPANYRTDVTYDQLAKAPDAYYSEMIAMSGRVIQVMQGEGASQMLVAIDDKEGAVMFLGYESNITESGILENDLIQFYGTAAGTISYDSTIGETITVPAAFVNMLEMQ
;
A
#
# COMPACT_ATOMS: atom_id res chain seq x y z
N MET A 1 6.61 4.90 57.03
CA MET A 1 6.79 6.20 56.34
C MET A 1 7.36 5.92 54.96
N ALA A 2 6.54 6.00 53.92
CA ALA A 2 6.87 5.61 52.56
C ALA A 2 7.60 6.74 51.81
N LYS A 3 8.72 6.42 51.17
CA LYS A 3 9.41 7.28 50.19
C LYS A 3 8.68 7.18 48.85
N LYS A 4 8.08 8.27 48.38
CA LYS A 4 7.49 8.37 47.04
C LYS A 4 8.58 8.87 46.08
N LYS A 5 9.03 7.98 45.19
CA LYS A 5 9.97 8.26 44.11
C LYS A 5 9.17 8.89 42.96
N GLY A 6 9.54 10.11 42.57
CA GLY A 6 9.06 10.74 41.33
C GLY A 6 10.02 10.34 40.21
N ASP A 7 9.49 9.69 39.19
CA ASP A 7 10.09 9.57 37.85
C ASP A 7 8.94 9.22 36.92
N ASN A 8 8.31 10.26 36.37
CA ASN A 8 7.29 10.13 35.32
C ASN A 8 7.97 10.53 34.02
N ALA A 9 8.94 9.72 33.58
CA ALA A 9 9.46 9.79 32.22
C ALA A 9 8.40 9.23 31.27
N ASN A 10 7.36 10.01 30.97
CA ASN A 10 6.50 9.77 29.82
C ASN A 10 7.21 10.34 28.59
N GLY A 11 8.27 9.65 28.16
CA GLY A 11 8.71 9.72 26.78
C GLY A 11 7.53 9.29 25.92
N ILE A 12 7.03 10.23 25.13
CA ILE A 12 5.98 10.01 24.13
C ILE A 12 6.47 8.86 23.24
N LEU A 13 5.86 7.69 23.41
CA LEU A 13 6.13 6.50 22.63
C LEU A 13 5.74 6.80 21.18
N LEU A 14 6.75 7.14 20.38
CA LEU A 14 6.71 7.24 18.93
C LEU A 14 5.94 6.03 18.39
N LEU A 15 4.72 6.28 17.94
CA LEU A 15 3.83 5.26 17.40
C LEU A 15 4.57 4.55 16.25
N LYS A 16 4.86 3.26 16.48
CA LYS A 16 5.14 2.23 15.49
C LYS A 16 4.08 2.27 14.38
N LYS A 17 4.29 3.14 13.38
CA LYS A 17 3.41 3.33 12.23
C LYS A 17 3.86 2.38 11.11
N TRP A 18 3.66 1.09 11.36
CA TRP A 18 3.77 0.02 10.35
C TRP A 18 2.54 -0.02 9.41
N TRP A 19 1.52 0.81 9.70
CA TRP A 19 0.25 0.84 8.98
C TRP A 19 0.27 1.64 7.67
N PHE A 20 1.26 2.51 7.45
CA PHE A 20 1.34 3.28 6.19
C PHE A 20 1.82 2.44 5.00
N TRP A 21 2.61 1.38 5.23
CA TRP A 21 2.97 0.41 4.17
C TRP A 21 1.78 -0.46 3.74
N LEU A 22 0.79 -0.68 4.63
CA LEU A 22 -0.39 -1.49 4.32
C LEU A 22 -1.32 -0.80 3.29
N ILE A 23 -1.37 0.53 3.28
CA ILE A 23 -2.16 1.31 2.31
C ILE A 23 -1.63 1.11 0.88
N PHE A 24 -0.32 0.98 0.71
CA PHE A 24 0.30 0.74 -0.60
C PHE A 24 -0.06 -0.65 -1.18
N VAL A 25 -0.26 -1.66 -0.31
CA VAL A 25 -0.62 -3.03 -0.72
C VAL A 25 -2.14 -3.20 -0.95
N VAL A 26 -2.98 -2.54 -0.15
CA VAL A 26 -4.44 -2.70 -0.24
C VAL A 26 -5.05 -2.01 -1.48
N ALA A 27 -4.46 -0.91 -1.95
CA ALA A 27 -4.96 -0.21 -3.14
C ALA A 27 -4.80 -1.03 -4.45
N VAL A 28 -3.87 -1.98 -4.49
CA VAL A 28 -3.65 -2.87 -5.65
C VAL A 28 -4.47 -4.17 -5.54
N GLY A 29 -4.93 -4.55 -4.35
CA GLY A 29 -5.50 -5.88 -4.06
C GLY A 29 -7.03 -6.01 -4.08
N MET A 30 -7.81 -4.93 -4.30
CA MET A 30 -9.29 -4.98 -4.22
C MET A 30 -10.03 -4.91 -5.56
N MET A 31 -9.49 -5.54 -6.63
CA MET A 31 -10.24 -5.65 -7.90
C MET A 31 -10.53 -7.08 -8.40
N GLY A 32 -10.35 -8.09 -7.56
CA GLY A 32 -10.75 -9.45 -7.93
C GLY A 32 -11.07 -10.28 -6.71
N VAL A 33 -12.36 -10.65 -6.57
CA VAL A 33 -12.92 -11.85 -5.92
C VAL A 33 -14.28 -11.48 -5.31
N PHE A 34 -15.31 -11.47 -6.17
CA PHE A 34 -16.68 -11.75 -5.77
C PHE A 34 -17.34 -12.65 -6.82
N GLY A 35 -17.65 -13.88 -6.39
CA GLY A 35 -18.43 -14.90 -7.12
C GLY A 35 -17.73 -16.25 -7.10
N GLY A 36 -18.23 -17.35 -6.54
CA GLY A 36 -19.50 -17.69 -5.88
C GLY A 36 -19.73 -19.21 -6.01
N LYS A 37 -20.54 -19.80 -5.10
CA LYS A 37 -21.28 -21.10 -5.18
C LYS A 37 -20.54 -22.38 -4.67
N ALA A 38 -20.86 -22.97 -3.49
CA ALA A 38 -21.99 -23.86 -3.09
C ALA A 38 -21.98 -25.23 -3.82
N GLU A 39 -22.12 -26.45 -3.23
CA GLU A 39 -22.80 -26.93 -2.01
C GLU A 39 -22.54 -28.47 -1.78
N THR A 40 -22.66 -28.96 -0.52
CA THR A 40 -23.21 -30.27 0.02
C THR A 40 -22.78 -31.67 -0.52
N ALA A 41 -22.93 -32.83 0.15
CA ALA A 41 -23.00 -33.34 1.55
C ALA A 41 -23.05 -34.91 1.52
N GLU A 42 -22.38 -35.53 2.51
CA GLU A 42 -22.37 -36.88 3.15
C GLU A 42 -23.18 -38.13 2.66
N THR A 43 -22.68 -39.35 2.97
CA THR A 43 -23.34 -40.39 3.85
C THR A 43 -22.66 -41.80 3.91
N ASN A 44 -22.29 -42.23 5.13
CA ASN A 44 -22.50 -43.51 5.90
C ASN A 44 -22.39 -44.98 5.37
N THR A 45 -21.68 -45.79 6.18
CA THR A 45 -21.97 -47.15 6.73
C THR A 45 -21.67 -48.47 5.96
N SER A 46 -20.64 -49.17 6.47
CA SER A 46 -20.48 -50.59 6.92
C SER A 46 -20.68 -51.85 6.06
N ASP A 47 -19.65 -52.73 6.20
CA ASP A 47 -19.62 -54.19 6.33
C ASP A 47 -19.44 -55.17 5.14
N ASN A 48 -18.20 -55.70 5.07
CA ASN A 48 -17.81 -57.12 5.10
C ASN A 48 -18.33 -58.09 4.01
N ALA A 49 -17.56 -58.20 2.91
CA ALA A 49 -17.44 -59.43 2.10
C ALA A 49 -16.18 -59.41 1.20
N ALA A 50 -15.09 -58.80 1.69
CA ALA A 50 -13.98 -58.31 0.88
C ALA A 50 -12.63 -58.88 1.32
N GLU A 51 -12.48 -60.19 1.50
CA GLU A 51 -11.18 -60.74 1.91
C GLU A 51 -10.52 -61.75 0.97
N THR A 52 -11.20 -62.28 -0.05
CA THR A 52 -10.61 -63.39 -0.83
C THR A 52 -10.31 -63.07 -2.30
N ALA A 53 -10.76 -61.92 -2.82
CA ALA A 53 -10.48 -61.51 -4.20
C ALA A 53 -9.36 -60.44 -4.34
N ILE A 54 -8.91 -59.86 -3.23
CA ILE A 54 -8.03 -58.67 -3.24
C ILE A 54 -6.53 -59.02 -3.27
N ALA A 55 -6.15 -60.25 -2.89
CA ALA A 55 -4.74 -60.60 -2.76
C ALA A 55 -3.98 -60.67 -4.11
N ASN A 56 -4.64 -61.07 -5.20
CA ASN A 56 -3.97 -61.26 -6.49
C ASN A 56 -4.00 -60.04 -7.44
N PHE A 57 -4.73 -58.97 -7.10
CA PHE A 57 -4.71 -57.73 -7.91
C PHE A 57 -3.69 -56.70 -7.40
N LYS A 58 -3.21 -56.87 -6.16
CA LYS A 58 -2.38 -55.88 -5.47
C LYS A 58 -0.91 -55.90 -5.87
N GLU A 59 -0.41 -57.02 -6.40
CA GLU A 59 1.00 -57.15 -6.76
C GLU A 59 1.33 -56.60 -8.16
N MET A 60 0.34 -56.55 -9.07
CA MET A 60 0.53 -55.98 -10.43
C MET A 60 0.24 -54.47 -10.51
N ALA A 61 -0.46 -53.90 -9.52
CA ALA A 61 -0.78 -52.46 -9.46
C ALA A 61 0.30 -51.64 -8.72
N ALA A 62 1.16 -52.26 -7.92
CA ALA A 62 2.16 -51.55 -7.11
C ALA A 62 3.37 -51.04 -7.94
N ALA A 63 3.77 -51.75 -8.99
CA ALA A 63 4.92 -51.35 -9.81
C ALA A 63 4.59 -50.29 -10.89
N ALA A 64 3.31 -50.10 -11.23
CA ALA A 64 2.87 -49.08 -12.20
C ALA A 64 2.50 -47.74 -11.53
N SER A 65 2.47 -47.67 -10.19
CA SER A 65 1.95 -46.53 -9.44
C SER A 65 3.02 -45.56 -8.91
N GLU A 66 4.29 -45.98 -8.79
CA GLU A 66 5.36 -45.09 -8.31
C GLU A 66 5.91 -44.19 -9.43
N GLU A 67 6.07 -44.70 -10.65
CA GLU A 67 6.57 -43.92 -11.79
C GLU A 67 5.54 -42.87 -12.29
N GLN A 68 4.24 -43.12 -12.13
CA GLN A 68 3.18 -42.17 -12.45
C GLN A 68 2.92 -41.12 -11.36
N ALA A 69 3.30 -41.38 -10.11
CA ALA A 69 3.14 -40.44 -8.99
C ALA A 69 4.30 -39.42 -8.95
N GLU A 70 5.54 -39.84 -9.22
CA GLU A 70 6.68 -38.91 -9.32
C GLU A 70 6.57 -37.97 -10.53
N GLU A 71 6.03 -38.43 -11.67
CA GLU A 71 5.78 -37.58 -12.86
C GLU A 71 4.64 -36.57 -12.60
N ALA A 72 3.61 -36.96 -11.85
CA ALA A 72 2.48 -36.10 -11.48
C ALA A 72 2.87 -35.01 -10.47
N GLU A 73 3.62 -35.35 -9.42
CA GLU A 73 4.14 -34.41 -8.43
C GLU A 73 5.14 -33.41 -9.07
N ARG A 74 6.01 -33.90 -9.96
CA ARG A 74 6.90 -33.06 -10.78
C ARG A 74 6.15 -32.15 -11.75
N SER A 75 4.95 -32.55 -12.19
CA SER A 75 4.09 -31.73 -13.07
C SER A 75 3.29 -30.69 -12.30
N GLU A 76 2.84 -30.98 -11.07
CA GLU A 76 2.13 -30.02 -10.22
C GLU A 76 3.06 -28.95 -9.64
N ASP A 77 4.25 -29.34 -9.18
CA ASP A 77 5.30 -28.38 -8.77
C ASP A 77 5.77 -27.51 -9.94
N ALA A 78 5.85 -28.06 -11.15
CA ALA A 78 6.20 -27.30 -12.35
C ALA A 78 5.08 -26.36 -12.80
N VAL A 79 3.80 -26.72 -12.59
CA VAL A 79 2.65 -25.86 -12.87
C VAL A 79 2.53 -24.75 -11.81
N GLN A 80 2.70 -25.04 -10.52
CA GLN A 80 2.71 -24.03 -9.46
C GLN A 80 3.90 -23.05 -9.62
N ALA A 81 5.10 -23.56 -9.92
CA ALA A 81 6.24 -22.69 -10.20
C ALA A 81 6.05 -21.85 -11.48
N ALA A 82 5.29 -22.33 -12.46
CA ALA A 82 4.95 -21.57 -13.67
C ALA A 82 3.84 -20.52 -13.41
N GLU A 83 2.85 -20.83 -12.58
CA GLU A 83 1.80 -19.90 -12.14
C GLU A 83 2.36 -18.80 -11.24
N GLU A 84 3.16 -19.13 -10.23
CA GLU A 84 3.83 -18.14 -9.37
C GLU A 84 4.76 -17.22 -10.18
N LYS A 85 5.45 -17.76 -11.18
CA LYS A 85 6.29 -16.95 -12.06
C LYS A 85 5.45 -16.07 -13.00
N ALA A 86 4.32 -16.55 -13.50
CA ALA A 86 3.39 -15.77 -14.31
C ALA A 86 2.70 -14.66 -13.50
N ASP A 87 2.31 -14.93 -12.25
CA ASP A 87 1.77 -13.93 -11.32
C ASP A 87 2.84 -12.90 -10.91
N ALA A 88 4.08 -13.33 -10.65
CA ALA A 88 5.19 -12.42 -10.37
C ALA A 88 5.53 -11.53 -11.58
N GLU A 89 5.52 -12.09 -12.80
CA GLU A 89 5.72 -11.32 -14.04
C GLU A 89 4.56 -10.35 -14.31
N ALA A 90 3.31 -10.76 -14.05
CA ALA A 90 2.14 -9.90 -14.16
C ALA A 90 2.13 -8.77 -13.12
N GLN A 91 2.49 -9.07 -11.88
CA GLN A 91 2.65 -8.07 -10.83
C GLN A 91 3.80 -7.09 -11.14
N ALA A 92 4.95 -7.59 -11.57
CA ALA A 92 6.08 -6.74 -11.97
C ALA A 92 5.72 -5.83 -13.15
N LYS A 93 4.98 -6.35 -14.13
CA LYS A 93 4.49 -5.54 -15.27
C LYS A 93 3.49 -4.48 -14.81
N ASN A 94 2.51 -4.84 -13.97
CA ASN A 94 1.54 -3.90 -13.43
C ASN A 94 2.19 -2.80 -12.57
N GLN A 95 3.22 -3.16 -11.80
CA GLN A 95 3.96 -2.22 -10.97
C GLN A 95 4.80 -1.27 -11.81
N ALA A 96 5.47 -1.76 -12.85
CA ALA A 96 6.18 -0.92 -13.82
C ALA A 96 5.23 0.03 -14.58
N GLU A 97 4.05 -0.45 -14.98
CA GLU A 97 3.01 0.38 -15.61
C GLU A 97 2.43 1.43 -14.64
N ALA A 98 2.29 1.10 -13.35
CA ALA A 98 1.89 2.07 -12.34
C ALA A 98 2.97 3.13 -12.11
N GLU A 99 4.24 2.73 -11.97
CA GLU A 99 5.36 3.65 -11.78
C GLU A 99 5.55 4.60 -12.97
N THR A 100 5.38 4.10 -14.20
CA THR A 100 5.47 4.95 -15.39
C THR A 100 4.37 6.00 -15.43
N LYS A 101 3.14 5.67 -15.02
CA LYS A 101 2.05 6.66 -14.90
C LYS A 101 2.35 7.74 -13.87
N LEU A 102 2.95 7.37 -12.73
CA LEU A 102 3.31 8.32 -11.68
C LEU A 102 4.40 9.31 -12.13
N LYS A 103 5.21 8.93 -13.12
CA LYS A 103 6.34 9.73 -13.65
C LYS A 103 5.99 10.60 -14.86
N ASP A 104 4.71 10.67 -15.25
CA ASP A 104 4.26 11.52 -16.37
C ASP A 104 3.36 12.64 -15.83
N PRO A 105 3.81 13.91 -15.89
CA PRO A 105 3.03 15.08 -15.46
C PRO A 105 1.65 15.18 -16.12
N ALA A 106 1.47 14.65 -17.35
CA ALA A 106 0.21 14.71 -18.07
C ALA A 106 -0.92 13.91 -17.41
N ASN A 107 -0.60 12.98 -16.50
CA ASN A 107 -1.58 12.17 -15.77
C ASN A 107 -2.19 12.89 -14.56
N TYR A 108 -1.70 14.08 -14.21
CA TYR A 108 -2.13 14.80 -13.02
C TYR A 108 -3.12 15.91 -13.37
N ARG A 109 -4.19 15.99 -12.59
CA ARG A 109 -5.24 17.01 -12.73
C ARG A 109 -4.76 18.36 -12.22
N THR A 110 -4.83 19.37 -13.07
CA THR A 110 -4.54 20.78 -12.73
C THR A 110 -5.80 21.59 -12.44
N ASP A 111 -6.99 21.00 -12.61
CA ASP A 111 -8.28 21.64 -12.37
C ASP A 111 -8.78 21.51 -10.92
N VAL A 112 -8.12 20.69 -10.09
CA VAL A 112 -8.45 20.51 -8.68
C VAL A 112 -7.85 21.65 -7.84
N THR A 113 -8.70 22.30 -7.05
CA THR A 113 -8.32 23.45 -6.21
C THR A 113 -8.15 23.07 -4.75
N TYR A 114 -7.40 23.88 -4.01
CA TYR A 114 -7.23 23.72 -2.56
C TYR A 114 -8.59 23.66 -1.83
N ASP A 115 -9.51 24.56 -2.18
CA ASP A 115 -10.81 24.66 -1.51
C ASP A 115 -11.67 23.40 -1.70
N GLN A 116 -11.53 22.72 -2.84
CA GLN A 116 -12.20 21.45 -3.09
C GLN A 116 -11.63 20.34 -2.19
N LEU A 117 -10.30 20.25 -2.11
CA LEU A 117 -9.62 19.28 -1.23
C LEU A 117 -9.95 19.54 0.25
N ALA A 118 -10.01 20.80 0.68
CA ALA A 118 -10.33 21.16 2.06
C ALA A 118 -11.78 20.91 2.44
N LYS A 119 -12.73 21.06 1.51
CA LYS A 119 -14.17 20.89 1.79
C LYS A 119 -14.66 19.47 1.60
N ALA A 120 -14.11 18.74 0.64
CA ALA A 120 -14.55 17.40 0.26
C ALA A 120 -13.35 16.45 0.06
N PRO A 121 -12.50 16.25 1.07
CA PRO A 121 -11.26 15.49 0.93
C PRO A 121 -11.48 14.06 0.43
N ASP A 122 -12.55 13.41 0.88
CA ASP A 122 -12.89 12.03 0.50
C ASP A 122 -13.27 11.90 -0.99
N ALA A 123 -13.80 12.96 -1.60
CA ALA A 123 -14.20 12.96 -3.01
C ALA A 123 -13.00 12.95 -3.97
N TYR A 124 -11.84 13.40 -3.48
CA TYR A 124 -10.59 13.45 -4.24
C TYR A 124 -9.57 12.43 -3.74
N TYR A 125 -9.93 11.59 -2.78
CA TYR A 125 -9.00 10.58 -2.25
C TYR A 125 -8.50 9.69 -3.39
N SER A 126 -7.19 9.44 -3.44
CA SER A 126 -6.49 8.70 -4.49
C SER A 126 -6.46 9.35 -5.88
N GLU A 127 -6.99 10.57 -6.04
CA GLU A 127 -6.86 11.28 -7.31
C GLU A 127 -5.45 11.87 -7.49
N MET A 128 -4.95 11.82 -8.73
CA MET A 128 -3.68 12.43 -9.14
C MET A 128 -3.89 13.92 -9.40
N ILE A 129 -3.25 14.77 -8.61
CA ILE A 129 -3.39 16.23 -8.64
C ILE A 129 -2.04 16.92 -8.81
N ALA A 130 -2.06 18.11 -9.42
CA ALA A 130 -0.89 18.96 -9.58
C ALA A 130 -1.20 20.37 -9.04
N MET A 131 -0.35 20.88 -8.14
CA MET A 131 -0.50 22.22 -7.57
C MET A 131 0.86 22.87 -7.33
N SER A 132 0.87 24.21 -7.31
CA SER A 132 2.04 25.01 -6.97
C SER A 132 1.92 25.58 -5.56
N GLY A 133 3.05 25.77 -4.90
CA GLY A 133 3.05 26.41 -3.59
C GLY A 133 4.44 26.69 -3.04
N ARG A 134 4.47 27.42 -1.94
CA ARG A 134 5.69 27.78 -1.21
C ARG A 134 5.88 26.88 0.00
N VAL A 135 7.05 26.28 0.14
CA VAL A 135 7.40 25.45 1.29
C VAL A 135 7.48 26.32 2.55
N ILE A 136 6.71 25.96 3.57
CA ILE A 136 6.67 26.66 4.87
C ILE A 136 7.63 25.99 5.85
N GLN A 137 7.60 24.66 5.90
CA GLN A 137 8.35 23.87 6.87
C GLN A 137 8.70 22.52 6.28
N VAL A 138 9.93 22.05 6.53
CA VAL A 138 10.39 20.72 6.12
C VAL A 138 10.68 19.87 7.36
N MET A 139 10.18 18.64 7.34
CA MET A 139 10.37 17.61 8.36
C MET A 139 11.08 16.42 7.72
N GLN A 140 12.41 16.42 7.80
CA GLN A 140 13.24 15.40 7.15
C GLN A 140 13.18 14.06 7.90
N GLY A 141 13.07 12.97 7.14
CA GLY A 141 13.21 11.60 7.62
C GLY A 141 14.18 10.78 6.75
N GLU A 142 14.59 9.61 7.23
CA GLU A 142 15.63 8.79 6.57
C GLU A 142 15.17 8.19 5.22
N GLY A 143 13.89 7.82 5.09
CA GLY A 143 13.33 7.30 3.83
C GLY A 143 12.16 8.11 3.29
N ALA A 144 11.37 8.71 4.17
CA ALA A 144 10.27 9.59 3.81
C ALA A 144 10.35 10.86 4.62
N SER A 145 10.18 11.98 3.94
CA SER A 145 10.14 13.31 4.52
C SER A 145 8.74 13.89 4.36
N GLN A 146 8.44 14.93 5.14
CA GLN A 146 7.17 15.62 5.11
C GLN A 146 7.40 17.13 5.00
N MET A 147 6.47 17.86 4.42
CA MET A 147 6.53 19.32 4.38
C MET A 147 5.13 19.94 4.48
N LEU A 148 5.08 21.16 5.00
CA LEU A 148 3.91 22.02 4.93
C LEU A 148 4.12 23.03 3.80
N VAL A 149 3.12 23.21 2.94
CA VAL A 149 3.19 24.07 1.75
C VAL A 149 2.01 25.03 1.72
N ALA A 150 2.27 26.32 1.52
CA ALA A 150 1.27 27.33 1.24
C ALA A 150 0.91 27.28 -0.24
N ILE A 151 -0.34 26.93 -0.55
CA ILE A 151 -0.83 26.73 -1.92
C ILE A 151 -1.29 28.07 -2.51
N ASP A 152 -0.90 28.33 -3.75
CA ASP A 152 -1.29 29.51 -4.54
C ASP A 152 -1.10 30.86 -3.81
N ASP A 153 -0.14 30.94 -2.89
CA ASP A 153 0.09 32.08 -1.98
C ASP A 153 -1.18 32.57 -1.25
N LYS A 154 -2.20 31.70 -1.10
CA LYS A 154 -3.46 32.01 -0.43
C LYS A 154 -3.28 31.87 1.08
N GLU A 155 -3.68 32.91 1.82
CA GLU A 155 -3.64 32.87 3.28
C GLU A 155 -4.43 31.69 3.85
N GLY A 156 -3.79 30.94 4.75
CA GLY A 156 -4.37 29.76 5.40
C GLY A 156 -4.51 28.53 4.51
N ALA A 157 -4.16 28.60 3.21
CA ALA A 157 -4.22 27.46 2.31
C ALA A 157 -2.98 26.58 2.45
N VAL A 158 -2.90 25.85 3.56
CA VAL A 158 -1.76 24.96 3.85
C VAL A 158 -2.11 23.52 3.49
N MET A 159 -1.22 22.85 2.78
CA MET A 159 -1.26 21.40 2.55
C MET A 159 -0.09 20.70 3.24
N PHE A 160 -0.37 19.47 3.71
CA PHE A 160 0.65 18.56 4.22
C PHE A 160 1.07 17.57 3.14
N LEU A 161 2.34 17.58 2.78
CA LEU A 161 2.87 16.72 1.73
C LEU A 161 3.81 15.68 2.33
N GLY A 162 3.61 14.41 1.99
CA GLY A 162 4.57 13.33 2.25
C GLY A 162 5.32 12.98 0.96
N TYR A 163 6.62 12.76 1.04
CA TYR A 163 7.45 12.49 -0.14
C TYR A 163 8.66 11.62 0.20
N GLU A 164 9.21 10.91 -0.78
CA GLU A 164 10.46 10.17 -0.60
C GLU A 164 11.63 11.13 -0.43
N SER A 165 12.51 10.89 0.55
CA SER A 165 13.57 11.84 0.89
C SER A 165 14.59 12.09 -0.24
N ASN A 166 14.64 11.21 -1.23
CA ASN A 166 15.48 11.28 -2.43
C ASN A 166 14.75 11.87 -3.66
N ILE A 167 13.55 12.45 -3.50
CA ILE A 167 12.78 13.03 -4.63
C ILE A 167 13.55 14.13 -5.38
N THR A 168 14.50 14.78 -4.69
CA THR A 168 15.42 15.78 -5.26
C THR A 168 16.84 15.49 -4.78
N GLU A 169 17.85 15.69 -5.64
CA GLU A 169 19.26 15.52 -5.26
C GLU A 169 19.76 16.59 -4.27
N SER A 170 19.28 17.84 -4.41
CA SER A 170 19.68 18.97 -3.57
C SER A 170 18.95 19.07 -2.24
N GLY A 171 17.88 18.27 -2.06
CA GLY A 171 16.90 18.49 -1.00
C GLY A 171 15.99 19.68 -1.27
N ILE A 172 15.03 19.87 -0.36
CA ILE A 172 14.01 20.94 -0.37
C ILE A 172 14.21 21.77 0.90
N LEU A 173 14.17 23.10 0.76
CA LEU A 173 14.35 24.06 1.84
C LEU A 173 13.07 24.86 2.09
N GLU A 174 13.00 25.49 3.26
CA GLU A 174 11.94 26.44 3.57
C GLU A 174 12.02 27.66 2.65
N ASN A 175 10.86 28.17 2.24
CA ASN A 175 10.63 29.25 1.28
C ASN A 175 10.82 28.89 -0.20
N ASP A 176 11.22 27.65 -0.52
CA ASP A 176 11.30 27.19 -1.91
C ASP A 176 9.92 27.23 -2.58
N LEU A 177 9.90 27.64 -3.85
CA LEU A 177 8.71 27.59 -4.69
C LEU A 177 8.74 26.27 -5.48
N ILE A 178 7.67 25.50 -5.37
CA ILE A 178 7.59 24.17 -5.96
C ILE A 178 6.30 23.99 -6.75
N GLN A 179 6.38 23.18 -7.80
CA GLN A 179 5.23 22.52 -8.42
C GLN A 179 5.31 21.04 -8.05
N PHE A 180 4.28 20.53 -7.37
CA PHE A 180 4.23 19.11 -7.01
C PHE A 180 3.15 18.38 -7.81
N TYR A 181 3.41 17.11 -8.05
CA TYR A 181 2.52 16.16 -8.68
C TYR A 181 2.36 14.99 -7.72
N GLY A 182 1.15 14.80 -7.22
CA GLY A 182 0.91 13.85 -6.14
C GLY A 182 -0.46 13.23 -6.15
N THR A 183 -0.64 12.26 -5.28
CA THR A 183 -1.89 11.56 -5.04
C THR A 183 -2.54 12.13 -3.78
N ALA A 184 -3.75 12.65 -3.89
CA ALA A 184 -4.49 13.19 -2.76
C ALA A 184 -4.80 12.10 -1.72
N ALA A 185 -4.57 12.43 -0.45
CA ALA A 185 -4.58 11.50 0.68
C ALA A 185 -5.61 11.88 1.78
N GLY A 186 -6.60 12.70 1.43
CA GLY A 186 -7.61 13.19 2.36
C GLY A 186 -7.08 14.32 3.24
N THR A 187 -7.27 14.24 4.55
CA THR A 187 -6.80 15.23 5.52
C THR A 187 -5.92 14.62 6.60
N ILE A 188 -5.04 15.44 7.17
CA ILE A 188 -4.25 15.09 8.35
C ILE A 188 -4.39 16.18 9.40
N SER A 189 -4.42 15.76 10.68
CA SER A 189 -4.43 16.66 11.82
C SER A 189 -3.09 16.62 12.54
N TYR A 190 -2.56 17.79 12.91
CA TYR A 190 -1.34 17.93 13.70
C TYR A 190 -1.49 19.02 14.76
N ASP A 191 -0.78 18.88 15.87
CA ASP A 191 -0.76 19.91 16.91
C ASP A 191 0.21 21.02 16.53
N SER A 192 -0.30 22.25 16.46
CA SER A 192 0.50 23.43 16.22
C SER A 192 1.39 23.78 17.40
N THR A 193 2.38 24.64 17.17
CA THR A 193 3.29 25.14 18.22
C THR A 193 2.56 25.91 19.33
N ILE A 194 1.34 26.39 19.07
CA ILE A 194 0.48 27.08 20.03
C ILE A 194 -0.51 26.15 20.76
N GLY A 195 -0.45 24.84 20.50
CA GLY A 195 -1.25 23.82 21.19
C GLY A 195 -2.65 23.59 20.61
N GLU A 196 -2.97 24.21 19.47
CA GLU A 196 -4.20 23.95 18.73
C GLU A 196 -3.99 22.86 17.68
N THR A 197 -4.93 21.91 17.58
CA THR A 197 -4.92 20.91 16.51
C THR A 197 -5.42 21.54 15.21
N ILE A 198 -4.58 21.52 14.17
CA ILE A 198 -4.88 22.02 12.83
C ILE A 198 -5.14 20.81 11.93
N THR A 199 -6.21 20.87 11.13
CA THR A 199 -6.52 19.85 10.11
C THR A 199 -6.37 20.45 8.72
N VAL A 200 -5.55 19.83 7.88
CA VAL A 200 -5.24 20.31 6.52
C VAL A 200 -5.38 19.17 5.49
N PRO A 201 -5.63 19.49 4.21
CA PRO A 201 -5.52 18.50 3.14
C PRO A 201 -4.11 17.92 3.03
N ALA A 202 -4.03 16.66 2.59
CA ALA A 202 -2.78 15.94 2.45
C ALA A 202 -2.63 15.29 1.07
N ALA A 203 -1.38 15.13 0.62
CA ALA A 203 -1.04 14.38 -0.58
C ALA A 203 0.30 13.66 -0.46
N PHE A 204 0.46 12.57 -1.20
CA PHE A 204 1.74 11.90 -1.42
C PHE A 204 2.34 12.38 -2.72
N VAL A 205 3.55 12.94 -2.67
CA VAL A 205 4.21 13.52 -3.83
C VAL A 205 4.98 12.43 -4.57
N ASN A 206 4.70 12.32 -5.87
CA ASN A 206 5.33 11.35 -6.77
C ASN A 206 6.39 12.02 -7.65
N MET A 207 6.18 13.30 -8.00
CA MET A 207 7.17 14.13 -8.69
C MET A 207 7.12 15.56 -8.18
N LEU A 208 8.25 16.25 -8.27
CA LEU A 208 8.39 17.62 -7.82
C LEU A 208 9.34 18.38 -8.75
N GLU A 209 8.97 19.62 -9.04
CA GLU A 209 9.75 20.56 -9.84
C GLU A 209 9.98 21.84 -9.01
N MET A 210 11.23 22.31 -8.99
CA MET A 210 11.59 23.59 -8.38
C MET A 210 11.30 24.73 -9.36
N GLN A 211 10.79 25.87 -8.88
CA GLN A 211 10.48 27.07 -9.69
C GLN A 211 11.45 28.23 -9.47
#